data_AF-A0A256IQL4-F1
#
_entry.id   AF-A0A256IQL4-F1
#
_cell.length_a   1.000
_cell.length_b   1.000
_cell.length_c   1.000
_cell.angle_alpha   90.00
_cell.angle_beta   90.00
_cell.angle_gamma   90.00
#
_symmetry.space_group_name_H-M   'P 1'
#
loop_
_entity.id
_entity.type
_entity.pdbx_description
1 polymer ?
#
loop_
_entity_poly.entity_id
_entity_poly.type
_entity_poly.pdbx_seq_one_letter_code
_entity_poly.pdbx_strand_id
1 'polypeptide(L)'
;MVRTRYRCLNCLEHTVDREFDTSHLSVTCPDCGSFERFLNERVFERFRAYEDSSPPELAWDRLDRTEKLFVCERLVRSEKTLDDFDIVEEEAPA
;
A
#
# COMPACT_ATOMS: atom_id res chain seq x y z
N MET A 1 -21.70 -6.88 -10.85
CA MET A 1 -20.40 -7.33 -10.33
C MET A 1 -19.59 -6.12 -9.94
N VAL A 2 -19.02 -6.09 -8.74
CA VAL A 2 -18.10 -5.02 -8.31
C VAL A 2 -16.74 -5.33 -8.93
N ARG A 3 -16.15 -4.36 -9.63
CA ARG A 3 -14.78 -4.46 -10.15
C ARG A 3 -13.86 -3.67 -9.24
N THR A 4 -12.75 -4.28 -8.86
CA THR A 4 -11.70 -3.66 -8.07
C THR A 4 -10.54 -3.31 -8.99
N ARG A 5 -10.08 -2.06 -8.88
CA ARG A 5 -8.94 -1.55 -9.65
C ARG A 5 -7.65 -1.79 -8.90
N TYR A 6 -6.61 -2.14 -9.64
CA TYR A 6 -5.27 -2.32 -9.12
C TYR A 6 -4.28 -1.53 -9.98
N ARG A 7 -3.29 -0.89 -9.35
CA ARG A 7 -2.29 -0.03 -10.00
C ARG A 7 -0.90 -0.59 -9.81
N CYS A 8 -0.11 -0.57 -10.88
CA CYS A 8 1.30 -0.98 -10.82
C CYS A 8 2.07 -0.08 -9.86
N LEU A 9 2.75 -0.66 -8.87
CA LEU A 9 3.56 0.10 -7.91
C LEU A 9 4.83 0.73 -8.48
N ASN A 10 5.30 0.25 -9.63
CA ASN A 10 6.54 0.73 -10.23
C ASN A 10 6.32 1.98 -11.08
N CYS A 11 5.49 1.87 -12.12
CA CYS A 11 5.22 3.01 -13.01
C CYS A 11 4.13 3.94 -12.48
N LEU A 12 3.23 3.47 -11.61
CA LEU A 12 2.04 4.20 -11.16
C LEU A 12 1.05 4.60 -12.27
N GLU A 13 1.32 4.26 -13.52
CA GLU A 13 0.51 4.61 -14.69
C GLU A 13 -0.51 3.53 -15.02
N HIS A 14 -0.05 2.28 -15.16
CA HIS A 14 -0.90 1.18 -15.60
C HIS A 14 -1.83 0.67 -14.49
N THR A 15 -3.09 0.45 -14.84
CA THR A 15 -4.10 -0.14 -13.95
C THR A 15 -4.82 -1.31 -14.60
N VAL A 16 -5.19 -2.30 -13.79
CA VAL A 16 -6.00 -3.45 -14.18
C VAL A 16 -7.25 -3.54 -13.32
N ASP A 17 -8.39 -3.87 -13.91
CA ASP A 17 -9.63 -4.13 -13.18
C ASP A 17 -9.89 -5.63 -13.08
N ARG A 18 -10.22 -6.13 -11.89
CA ARG A 18 -10.54 -7.54 -11.63
C ARG A 18 -11.87 -7.67 -10.87
N GLU A 19 -12.50 -8.83 -10.99
CA GLU A 19 -13.79 -9.13 -10.35
C GLU A 19 -13.66 -9.62 -8.91
N PHE A 20 -12.43 -9.88 -8.46
CA PHE A 20 -12.11 -10.25 -7.10
C PHE A 20 -11.41 -9.09 -6.38
N ASP A 21 -11.54 -9.08 -5.05
CA ASP A 21 -11.07 -8.02 -4.18
C ASP A 21 -9.98 -8.54 -3.23
N THR A 22 -8.72 -8.35 -3.61
CA THR A 22 -7.53 -8.68 -2.81
C THR A 22 -6.72 -7.41 -2.54
N SER A 23 -5.72 -7.50 -1.67
CA SER A 23 -4.84 -6.39 -1.32
C SER A 23 -3.87 -6.06 -2.46
N HIS A 24 -3.34 -7.09 -3.14
CA HIS A 24 -2.41 -6.92 -4.24
C HIS A 24 -2.40 -8.11 -5.19
N LEU A 25 -1.85 -7.88 -6.38
CA LEU A 25 -1.68 -8.83 -7.45
C LEU A 25 -0.22 -8.84 -7.87
N SER A 26 0.40 -10.02 -8.00
CA SER A 26 1.73 -10.12 -8.60
C SER A 26 1.57 -10.47 -10.08
N VAL A 27 1.87 -9.51 -10.94
CA VAL A 27 1.70 -9.64 -12.39
C VAL A 27 2.68 -8.71 -13.10
N THR A 28 3.22 -9.16 -14.22
CA THR A 28 4.08 -8.33 -15.07
C THR A 28 3.28 -7.14 -15.60
N CYS A 29 3.77 -5.93 -15.32
CA CYS A 29 3.17 -4.72 -15.88
C CYS A 29 3.42 -4.66 -17.39
N PRO A 30 2.37 -4.53 -18.23
CA PRO A 30 2.55 -4.47 -19.68
C PRO A 30 3.19 -3.14 -20.14
N ASP A 31 3.08 -2.06 -19.36
CA ASP A 31 3.69 -0.76 -19.68
C ASP A 31 5.20 -0.72 -19.36
N CYS A 32 5.58 -1.05 -18.12
CA CYS A 32 6.97 -0.93 -17.68
C CYS A 32 7.76 -2.24 -17.70
N GLY A 33 7.14 -3.36 -18.06
CA GLY A 33 7.77 -4.68 -18.15
C GLY A 33 8.21 -5.28 -16.82
N SER A 34 8.07 -4.56 -15.70
CA SER A 34 8.50 -5.03 -14.38
C SER A 34 7.52 -6.04 -13.80
N PHE A 35 8.05 -7.13 -13.23
CA PHE A 35 7.28 -8.07 -12.44
C PHE A 35 7.12 -7.51 -11.02
N GLU A 36 5.99 -6.83 -10.81
CA GLU A 36 5.76 -6.00 -9.63
C GLU A 36 4.39 -6.29 -9.03
N ARG A 37 4.21 -5.79 -7.81
CA ARG A 37 2.91 -5.84 -7.14
C ARG A 37 2.01 -4.73 -7.68
N PHE A 38 0.85 -5.12 -8.17
CA PHE A 38 -0.28 -4.26 -8.46
C PHE A 38 -1.10 -4.09 -7.18
N LEU A 39 -1.10 -2.89 -6.61
CA LEU A 39 -1.85 -2.60 -5.39
C LEU A 39 -3.28 -2.23 -5.69
N ASN A 40 -4.19 -2.62 -4.80
CA ASN A 40 -5.54 -2.12 -4.78
C ASN A 40 -5.56 -0.58 -4.80
N GLU A 41 -6.36 0.03 -5.68
CA GLU A 41 -6.40 1.48 -5.89
C GLU A 41 -6.69 2.24 -4.59
N ARG A 42 -7.60 1.72 -3.75
CA ARG A 42 -7.95 2.39 -2.47
C ARG A 42 -6.78 2.42 -1.49
N VAL A 43 -5.96 1.38 -1.49
CA VAL A 43 -4.74 1.31 -0.67
C VAL A 43 -3.71 2.31 -1.20
N PHE A 44 -3.55 2.38 -2.52
CA PHE A 44 -2.66 3.34 -3.16
C PHE A 44 -3.08 4.80 -2.93
N GLU A 45 -4.37 5.11 -3.02
CA GLU A 45 -4.93 6.45 -2.72
C GLU A 45 -4.64 6.85 -1.27
N ARG A 46 -4.86 5.94 -0.32
CA ARG A 46 -4.53 6.19 1.10
C ARG A 46 -3.04 6.43 1.30
N PHE A 47 -2.19 5.61 0.68
CA PHE A 47 -0.74 5.77 0.75
C PHE A 47 -0.31 7.13 0.20
N ARG A 48 -0.82 7.53 -0.97
CA ARG A 48 -0.55 8.85 -1.57
C ARG A 48 -1.00 10.00 -0.67
N ALA A 49 -2.16 9.89 -0.03
CA ALA A 49 -2.65 10.90 0.90
C ALA A 49 -1.73 11.07 2.12
N TYR A 50 -1.18 9.98 2.65
CA TYR A 50 -0.23 10.04 3.77
C TYR A 50 1.18 10.47 3.35
N GLU A 51 1.61 10.16 2.13
CA GLU A 51 2.86 10.70 1.59
C GLU A 51 2.79 12.22 1.36
N ASP A 52 1.61 12.74 0.99
CA ASP A 52 1.39 14.18 0.85
C ASP A 52 1.22 14.88 2.21
N SER A 53 0.51 14.22 3.13
CA SER A 53 0.24 14.70 4.48
C SER A 53 0.44 13.58 5.50
N SER A 54 1.66 13.49 6.05
CA SER A 54 2.00 12.50 7.07
C SER A 54 1.03 12.55 8.27
N PRO A 55 0.47 11.42 8.71
CA PRO A 55 -0.39 11.38 9.89
C PRO A 55 0.42 11.76 11.14
N PRO A 56 -0.08 12.65 12.02
CA PRO A 56 0.67 13.08 13.21
C PRO A 56 0.73 12.02 14.32
N GLU A 57 -0.21 11.08 14.31
CA GLU A 57 -0.36 10.02 15.33
C GLU A 57 0.60 8.85 15.12
N LEU A 58 1.22 8.75 13.93
CA LEU A 58 2.12 7.68 13.55
C LEU A 58 3.39 8.32 12.99
N ALA A 59 4.59 7.88 13.41
CA ALA A 59 5.84 8.40 12.87
C ALA A 59 6.09 7.88 11.44
N TRP A 60 5.24 8.31 10.50
CA TRP A 60 5.17 7.83 9.11
C TRP A 60 6.51 7.94 8.39
N ASP A 61 7.27 9.01 8.65
CA ASP A 61 8.59 9.24 8.07
C ASP A 61 9.66 8.24 8.53
N ARG A 62 9.42 7.49 9.61
CA ARG A 62 10.32 6.42 10.07
C ARG A 62 10.07 5.08 9.38
N LEU A 63 8.93 4.94 8.69
CA LEU A 63 8.53 3.69 8.06
C LEU A 63 9.10 3.58 6.65
N ASP A 64 9.58 2.39 6.30
CA ASP A 64 9.93 2.04 4.94
C ASP A 64 8.69 1.95 4.06
N ARG A 65 8.89 2.06 2.73
CA ARG A 65 7.80 1.99 1.74
C ARG A 65 6.91 0.75 1.93
N THR A 66 7.50 -0.40 2.25
CA THR A 66 6.74 -1.64 2.47
C THR A 66 5.87 -1.57 3.71
N GLU A 67 6.38 -1.01 4.80
CA GLU A 67 5.66 -0.88 6.07
C GLU A 67 4.52 0.13 5.94
N LYS A 68 4.78 1.28 5.29
CA LYS A 68 3.77 2.26 4.92
C LYS A 68 2.61 1.62 4.15
N LEU A 69 2.92 0.83 3.13
CA LEU A 69 1.92 0.12 2.33
C LEU A 69 1.13 -0.89 3.16
N PHE A 70 1.77 -1.57 4.11
CA PHE A 70 1.10 -2.49 5.02
C PHE A 70 0.13 -1.78 5.96
N VAL A 71 0.53 -0.65 6.56
CA VAL A 71 -0.36 0.18 7.38
C VAL A 71 -1.58 0.63 6.55
N CYS A 72 -1.37 1.17 5.35
CA CYS A 72 -2.48 1.57 4.48
C CYS A 72 -3.40 0.41 4.10
N GLU A 73 -2.86 -0.79 3.86
CA GLU A 73 -3.65 -1.98 3.58
C GLU A 73 -4.60 -2.29 4.73
N ARG A 74 -4.07 -2.31 5.95
CA ARG A 74 -4.84 -2.59 7.16
C ARG A 74 -5.87 -1.51 7.47
N LEU A 75 -5.56 -0.23 7.25
CA LEU A 75 -6.50 0.87 7.44
C LEU A 75 -7.66 0.87 6.44
N VAL A 76 -7.42 0.43 5.19
CA VAL A 76 -8.41 0.48 4.12
C VAL A 76 -9.25 -0.80 4.07
N ARG A 77 -8.67 -1.94 4.44
CA ARG A 77 -9.25 -3.27 4.21
C ARG A 77 -9.53 -4.05 5.49
N SER A 78 -9.19 -3.51 6.65
CA SER A 78 -9.56 -4.06 7.96
C SER A 78 -10.20 -2.97 8.82
N GLU A 79 -10.70 -3.35 9.99
CA GLU A 79 -11.25 -2.43 10.99
C GLU A 79 -10.15 -1.78 11.85
N LYS A 80 -8.89 -1.84 11.40
CA LYS A 80 -7.75 -1.27 12.11
C LYS A 80 -7.70 0.25 11.95
N THR A 81 -7.24 0.92 12.99
CA THR A 81 -7.05 2.38 13.02
C THR A 81 -5.57 2.70 13.27
N LEU A 82 -5.17 3.97 13.19
CA LEU A 82 -3.78 4.35 13.42
C LEU A 82 -3.28 3.97 14.84
N ASP A 83 -4.17 3.98 15.83
CA ASP A 83 -3.90 3.59 17.23
C ASP A 83 -3.53 2.10 17.40
N ASP A 84 -3.87 1.27 16.41
CA ASP A 84 -3.56 -0.16 16.42
C ASP A 84 -2.12 -0.46 15.94
N PHE A 85 -1.35 0.58 15.57
CA PHE A 85 0.04 0.45 15.12
C PHE A 85 1.00 1.11 16.10
N ASP A 86 2.05 0.37 16.45
CA ASP A 86 3.17 0.86 17.22
C ASP A 86 4.46 0.64 16.42
N ILE A 87 5.36 1.61 16.43
CA ILE A 87 6.65 1.53 15.72
C ILE A 87 7.70 1.08 16.73
N VAL A 88 8.14 -0.17 16.58
CA VAL A 88 9.22 -0.75 17.39
C VAL A 88 10.53 -0.67 16.62
N GLU A 89 11.57 -0.13 17.25
CA GLU A 89 12.91 -0.15 16.68
C GLU A 89 13.50 -1.55 16.89
N GLU A 90 13.79 -2.28 15.80
CA GLU A 90 14.62 -3.47 15.89
C GLU A 90 16.04 -3.02 16.26
N GLU A 91 16.37 -3.10 17.56
CA GLU A 91 17.75 -3.01 18.03
C GLU A 91 18.54 -4.15 17.37
N ALA A 92 19.33 -3.81 16.35
CA ALA A 92 20.18 -4.76 15.66
C ALA A 92 21.11 -5.46 16.68
N PRO A 93 21.18 -6.80 16.72
CA PRO A 93 22.08 -7.49 17.64
C PRO A 93 23.52 -7.13 17.29
N ALA A 94 24.27 -6.70 18.31
CA ALA A 94 25.66 -6.27 18.25
C ALA A 94 26.64 -7.37 17.79
#